data_AF-A0A948W5L0-F1
#
_entry.id   AF-A0A948W5L0-F1
#
_cell.length_a   1.000
_cell.length_b   1.000
_cell.length_c   1.000
_cell.angle_alpha   90.00
_cell.angle_beta   90.00
_cell.angle_gamma   90.00
#
_symmetry.space_group_name_H-M   'P 1'
#
loop_
_entity.id
_entity.type
_entity.pdbx_description
1 polymer ?
#
loop_
_entity_poly.entity_id
_entity_poly.type
_entity_poly.pdbx_seq_one_letter_code
_entity_poly.pdbx_strand_id
1 'polypeptide(L)'
;MHQIPPTPEILVPRLGEYLVQQGYIRADNLKQALAYQREEQNNGRGILLGDALMELKMIDRPILNQAITEQILQLRQGLADTYHHLESRVQERTAELQEALRKLSELDRLKANFIANLSHELRTPLLHIQGYIEMLATESPGLLNEEQKSALQASQPAIGQLAGLIDDLIQFSVAQRDEVSLPTAP
;
A
#
# COMPACT_ATOMS: atom_id res chain seq x y z
N MET A 1 17.14 -5.20 5.81
CA MET A 1 17.39 -6.52 5.19
C MET A 1 16.05 -7.17 4.87
N HIS A 2 15.60 -7.09 3.62
CA HIS A 2 14.36 -7.76 3.18
C HIS A 2 14.68 -9.22 2.91
N GLN A 3 14.47 -10.10 3.88
CA GLN A 3 14.47 -11.54 3.64
C GLN A 3 13.20 -11.85 2.85
N ILE A 4 13.37 -12.12 1.55
CA ILE A 4 12.33 -12.75 0.74
C ILE A 4 12.03 -14.08 1.45
N PRO A 5 10.76 -14.39 1.81
CA PRO A 5 10.45 -15.68 2.39
C PRO A 5 10.88 -16.76 1.39
N PRO A 6 11.62 -17.79 1.81
CA PRO A 6 12.00 -18.87 0.90
C PRO A 6 10.73 -19.42 0.24
N THR A 7 10.75 -19.53 -1.08
CA THR A 7 9.67 -20.14 -1.85
C THR A 7 9.35 -21.52 -1.26
N PRO A 8 8.09 -22.00 -1.31
CA PRO A 8 7.71 -23.29 -0.73
C PRO A 8 8.59 -24.47 -1.21
N GLU A 9 9.12 -24.40 -2.44
CA GLU A 9 10.08 -25.39 -2.98
C GLU A 9 11.44 -25.40 -2.27
N ILE A 10 11.89 -24.29 -1.67
CA ILE A 10 13.18 -24.21 -0.95
C ILE A 10 13.07 -24.84 0.45
N LEU A 11 11.86 -24.84 1.03
CA LEU A 11 11.62 -25.38 2.36
C LEU A 11 11.36 -26.90 2.36
N VAL A 12 10.96 -27.48 1.22
CA VAL A 12 10.48 -28.86 1.18
C VAL A 12 11.09 -29.63 -0.01
N PRO A 13 11.96 -30.64 0.25
CA PRO A 13 12.60 -31.43 -0.81
C PRO A 13 11.58 -32.12 -1.71
N ARG A 14 11.91 -32.31 -3.00
CA ARG A 14 11.05 -33.11 -3.89
C ARG A 14 11.03 -34.57 -3.44
N LEU A 15 9.93 -35.30 -3.64
CA LEU A 15 9.79 -36.70 -3.17
C LEU A 15 11.00 -37.59 -3.52
N GLY A 16 11.54 -37.47 -4.74
CA GLY A 16 12.75 -38.21 -5.14
C GLY A 16 13.99 -37.83 -4.32
N GLU A 17 14.21 -36.54 -4.08
CA GLU A 17 15.31 -36.04 -3.25
C GLU A 17 15.14 -36.43 -1.78
N TYR A 18 13.90 -36.37 -1.28
CA TYR A 18 13.53 -36.81 0.06
C TYR A 18 13.84 -38.30 0.25
N LEU A 19 13.44 -39.16 -0.70
CA LEU A 19 13.75 -40.59 -0.67
C LEU A 19 15.25 -40.87 -0.64
N VAL A 20 16.06 -40.04 -1.30
CA VAL A 20 17.53 -40.14 -1.25
C VAL A 20 18.08 -39.63 0.09
N GLN A 21 17.61 -38.48 0.58
CA GLN A 21 18.05 -37.88 1.84
C GLN A 21 17.75 -38.78 3.05
N GLN A 22 16.58 -39.41 3.07
CA GLN A 22 16.20 -40.37 4.12
C GLN A 22 16.85 -41.75 3.93
N GLY A 23 17.58 -41.98 2.83
CA GLY A 23 18.29 -43.23 2.57
C GLY A 23 17.39 -44.38 2.09
N TYR A 24 16.12 -44.12 1.77
CA TYR A 24 15.21 -45.12 1.22
C TYR A 24 15.65 -45.61 -0.17
N ILE A 25 16.29 -44.74 -0.96
CA ILE A 25 16.89 -45.09 -2.26
C ILE A 25 18.27 -44.44 -2.42
N ARG A 26 19.10 -44.97 -3.31
CA ARG A 26 20.37 -44.33 -3.70
C ARG A 26 20.14 -43.25 -4.76
N ALA A 27 21.02 -42.25 -4.81
CA ALA A 27 20.96 -41.19 -5.83
C ALA A 27 21.01 -41.75 -7.27
N ASP A 28 21.74 -42.84 -7.49
CA ASP A 28 21.80 -43.49 -8.80
C ASP A 28 20.49 -44.21 -9.15
N ASN A 29 19.82 -44.82 -8.16
CA ASN A 29 18.48 -45.41 -8.33
C ASN A 29 17.47 -44.33 -8.76
N LEU A 30 17.52 -43.15 -8.15
CA LEU A 30 16.66 -42.02 -8.53
C LEU A 30 16.90 -41.58 -9.98
N LYS A 31 18.16 -41.48 -10.41
CA LYS A 31 18.49 -41.12 -11.81
C LYS A 31 17.97 -42.16 -12.79
N GLN A 32 18.11 -43.45 -12.46
CA GLN A 32 17.65 -44.55 -13.30
C GLN A 32 16.12 -44.58 -13.38
N ALA A 33 15.41 -44.36 -12.27
CA ALA A 33 13.95 -44.27 -12.26
C ALA A 33 13.42 -43.06 -13.06
N LEU A 34 14.09 -41.91 -12.99
CA LEU A 34 13.75 -40.73 -13.80
C LEU A 34 14.01 -40.96 -15.30
N ALA A 35 15.05 -41.71 -15.66
CA ALA A 35 15.32 -42.10 -17.04
C ALA A 35 14.23 -43.05 -17.56
N TYR A 36 13.88 -44.07 -16.78
CA TYR A 36 12.80 -45.00 -17.09
C TYR A 36 11.44 -44.30 -17.24
N GLN A 37 11.13 -43.37 -16.33
CA GLN A 37 9.91 -42.56 -16.40
C GLN A 37 9.82 -41.76 -17.71
N ARG A 38 10.91 -41.13 -18.15
CA ARG A 38 10.94 -40.38 -19.41
C ARG A 38 10.81 -41.28 -20.64
N GLU A 39 11.45 -42.44 -20.61
CA GLU A 39 11.33 -43.44 -21.69
C GLU A 39 9.89 -43.92 -21.83
N GLU A 40 9.23 -44.26 -20.72
CA GLU A 40 7.83 -44.67 -20.72
C GLU A 40 6.89 -43.55 -21.15
N GLN A 41 7.16 -42.29 -20.75
CA GLN A 41 6.40 -41.13 -21.23
C GLN A 41 6.49 -40.97 -22.75
N ASN A 42 7.68 -41.18 -23.33
CA ASN A 42 7.88 -41.13 -24.78
C ASN A 42 7.19 -42.31 -25.50
N ASN A 43 7.07 -43.45 -24.82
CA ASN A 43 6.33 -44.62 -25.30
C ASN A 43 4.80 -44.50 -25.11
N GLY A 44 4.30 -43.34 -24.66
CA GLY A 44 2.88 -43.06 -24.47
C GLY A 44 2.31 -43.54 -23.12
N ARG A 45 3.15 -44.00 -22.19
CA ARG A 45 2.79 -44.38 -20.82
C ARG A 45 3.21 -43.29 -19.82
N GLY A 46 2.23 -42.51 -19.35
CA GLY A 46 2.45 -41.52 -18.29
C GLY A 46 2.55 -42.16 -16.90
N ILE A 47 3.68 -42.77 -16.55
CA ILE A 47 3.92 -43.32 -15.21
C ILE A 47 4.45 -42.25 -14.24
N LEU A 48 4.08 -42.36 -12.96
CA LEU A 48 4.62 -41.51 -11.90
C LEU A 48 5.98 -42.04 -11.44
N LEU A 49 6.80 -41.17 -10.83
CA LEU A 49 8.12 -41.55 -10.31
C LEU A 49 8.02 -42.68 -9.25
N GLY A 50 6.97 -42.66 -8.43
CA GLY A 50 6.72 -43.72 -7.45
C GLY A 50 6.45 -45.08 -8.09
N ASP A 51 5.69 -45.10 -9.20
CA ASP A 51 5.40 -46.32 -9.95
C ASP A 51 6.67 -46.88 -10.61
N ALA A 52 7.46 -46.00 -11.23
CA ALA A 52 8.77 -46.36 -11.80
C ALA A 52 9.72 -46.97 -10.75
N LEU A 53 9.78 -46.39 -9.54
CA LEU A 53 10.60 -46.92 -8.46
C LEU A 53 10.11 -48.29 -7.96
N MET A 54 8.79 -48.54 -7.95
CA MET A 54 8.23 -49.84 -7.57
C MET A 54 8.45 -50.90 -8.64
N GLU A 55 8.23 -50.58 -9.93
CA GLU A 55 8.43 -51.51 -11.04
C GLU A 55 9.89 -51.95 -11.18
N LEU A 56 10.82 -51.02 -10.95
CA LEU A 56 12.26 -51.31 -10.90
C LEU A 56 12.70 -52.00 -9.59
N LYS A 57 11.76 -52.30 -8.68
CA LYS A 57 12.02 -52.89 -7.35
C LYS A 57 13.05 -52.12 -6.52
N MET A 58 13.08 -50.80 -6.70
CA MET A 58 13.97 -49.89 -5.99
C MET A 58 13.38 -49.42 -4.66
N ILE A 59 12.06 -49.51 -4.51
CA ILE A 59 11.33 -49.16 -3.29
C ILE A 59 10.11 -50.05 -3.12
N ASP A 60 9.76 -50.37 -1.88
CA ASP A 60 8.53 -51.08 -1.55
C ASP A 60 7.37 -50.12 -1.33
N ARG A 61 6.15 -50.57 -1.68
CA ARG A 61 4.90 -49.81 -1.50
C ARG A 61 4.70 -49.20 -0.10
N PRO A 62 4.94 -49.92 1.03
CA PRO A 62 4.82 -49.31 2.36
C PRO A 62 5.79 -48.15 2.58
N ILE A 63 7.05 -48.27 2.13
CA ILE A 63 8.06 -47.22 2.27
C ILE A 63 7.69 -46.00 1.43
N LEU A 64 7.25 -46.22 0.19
CA LEU A 64 6.79 -45.15 -0.69
C LEU A 64 5.58 -44.40 -0.10
N ASN A 65 4.59 -45.13 0.42
CA ASN A 65 3.41 -44.53 1.06
C ASN A 65 3.80 -43.73 2.30
N GLN A 66 4.71 -44.24 3.12
CA GLN A 66 5.22 -43.53 4.30
C GLN A 66 5.92 -42.24 3.89
N ALA A 67 6.85 -42.31 2.93
CA ALA A 67 7.58 -41.14 2.45
C ALA A 67 6.64 -40.07 1.85
N ILE A 68 5.64 -40.48 1.06
CA ILE A 68 4.61 -39.56 0.54
C ILE A 68 3.81 -38.93 1.70
N THR A 69 3.44 -39.71 2.71
CA THR A 69 2.69 -39.21 3.87
C THR A 69 3.50 -38.18 4.66
N GLU A 70 4.76 -38.49 4.96
CA GLU A 70 5.70 -37.59 5.65
C GLU A 70 5.89 -36.30 4.85
N GLN A 71 6.05 -36.40 3.53
CA GLN A 71 6.17 -35.27 2.63
C GLN A 71 4.94 -34.36 2.65
N ILE A 72 3.73 -34.94 2.60
CA ILE A 72 2.47 -34.19 2.65
C ILE A 72 2.34 -33.46 3.99
N LEU A 73 2.72 -34.11 5.10
CA LEU A 73 2.68 -33.49 6.42
C LEU A 73 3.66 -32.32 6.53
N GLN A 74 4.89 -32.47 6.03
CA GLN A 74 5.88 -31.40 5.98
C GLN A 74 5.40 -30.21 5.13
N LEU A 75 4.83 -30.47 3.95
CA LEU A 75 4.24 -29.43 3.09
C LEU A 75 3.13 -28.69 3.82
N ARG A 76 2.21 -29.41 4.47
CA ARG A 76 1.10 -28.79 5.21
C ARG A 76 1.60 -27.93 6.36
N GLN A 77 2.61 -28.38 7.08
CA GLN A 77 3.19 -27.63 8.18
C GLN A 77 3.89 -26.35 7.68
N GLY A 78 4.76 -26.46 6.68
CA GLY A 78 5.42 -25.29 6.10
C GLY A 78 4.44 -24.29 5.51
N LEU A 79 3.34 -24.77 4.92
CA LEU A 79 2.26 -23.93 4.42
C LEU A 79 1.52 -23.21 5.56
N ALA A 80 1.19 -23.91 6.64
CA ALA A 80 0.55 -23.32 7.82
C ALA A 80 1.44 -22.24 8.47
N ASP A 81 2.73 -22.51 8.62
CA ASP A 81 3.70 -21.55 9.17
C ASP A 81 3.80 -20.30 8.28
N THR A 82 3.84 -20.50 6.95
CA THR A 82 3.87 -19.39 5.98
C THR A 82 2.58 -18.56 6.04
N TYR A 83 1.42 -19.22 6.12
CA TYR A 83 0.14 -18.55 6.25
C TYR A 83 0.05 -17.72 7.53
N HIS A 84 0.43 -18.28 8.67
CA HIS A 84 0.45 -17.55 9.94
C HIS A 84 1.40 -16.35 9.90
N HIS A 85 2.59 -16.52 9.31
CA HIS A 85 3.52 -15.41 9.17
C HIS A 85 2.98 -14.32 8.25
N LEU A 86 2.38 -14.69 7.12
CA LEU A 86 1.78 -13.73 6.19
C LEU A 86 0.60 -13.00 6.83
N GLU A 87 -0.27 -13.71 7.55
CA GLU A 87 -1.40 -13.13 8.26
C GLU A 87 -0.94 -12.11 9.30
N SER A 88 0.06 -12.47 10.13
CA SER A 88 0.63 -11.54 11.11
C SER A 88 1.22 -10.29 10.45
N ARG A 89 1.93 -10.45 9.33
CA ARG A 89 2.47 -9.31 8.57
C ARG A 89 1.36 -8.44 7.96
N VAL A 90 0.30 -9.04 7.45
CA VAL A 90 -0.85 -8.30 6.94
C VAL A 90 -1.48 -7.49 8.06
N GLN A 91 -1.74 -8.11 9.22
CA GLN A 91 -2.31 -7.43 10.38
C GLN A 91 -1.44 -6.25 10.86
N GLU A 92 -0.13 -6.47 10.99
CA GLU A 92 0.83 -5.42 11.36
C GLU A 92 0.79 -4.25 10.38
N ARG A 93 0.87 -4.54 9.07
CA ARG A 93 0.82 -3.50 8.03
C ARG A 93 -0.52 -2.78 7.95
N THR A 94 -1.62 -3.49 8.14
CA THR A 94 -2.96 -2.89 8.21
C THR A 94 -3.06 -1.94 9.40
N ALA A 95 -2.53 -2.32 10.57
CA ALA A 95 -2.52 -1.46 11.75
C ALA A 95 -1.64 -0.20 11.55
N GLU A 96 -0.45 -0.35 10.96
CA GLU A 96 0.42 0.78 10.61
C GLU A 96 -0.27 1.75 9.65
N LEU A 97 -0.94 1.23 8.61
CA LEU A 97 -1.67 2.04 7.64
C LEU A 97 -2.86 2.77 8.27
N GLN A 98 -3.63 2.10 9.12
CA GLN A 98 -4.74 2.72 9.84
C GLN A 98 -4.28 3.87 10.73
N GLU A 99 -3.16 3.70 11.45
CA GLU A 99 -2.61 4.75 12.30
C GLU A 99 -2.06 5.92 11.46
N ALA A 100 -1.41 5.64 10.33
CA ALA A 100 -0.95 6.68 9.42
C ALA A 100 -2.13 7.50 8.83
N LEU A 101 -3.20 6.83 8.41
CA LEU A 101 -4.42 7.47 7.93
C LEU A 101 -5.08 8.33 9.00
N ARG A 102 -5.14 7.84 10.25
CA ARG A 102 -5.69 8.59 11.39
C ARG A 102 -4.90 9.88 11.61
N LYS A 103 -3.57 9.81 11.63
CA LYS A 103 -2.68 10.98 11.78
C LYS A 103 -2.83 11.97 10.63
N LEU A 104 -2.92 11.47 9.39
CA LEU A 104 -3.11 12.32 8.22
C LEU A 104 -4.44 13.09 8.31
N SER A 105 -5.52 12.39 8.65
CA SER A 105 -6.85 13.00 8.82
C SER A 105 -6.86 14.05 9.94
N GLU A 106 -6.16 13.79 11.05
CA GLU A 106 -6.01 14.75 12.14
C GLU A 106 -5.25 16.00 11.67
N LEU A 107 -4.15 15.82 10.93
CA LEU A 107 -3.36 16.91 10.38
C LEU A 107 -4.14 17.75 9.37
N ASP A 108 -4.92 17.11 8.49
CA ASP A 108 -5.78 17.80 7.53
C ASP A 108 -6.84 18.64 8.23
N ARG A 109 -7.45 18.11 9.29
CA ARG A 109 -8.41 18.86 10.12
C ARG A 109 -7.75 20.06 10.81
N LEU A 110 -6.55 19.89 11.36
CA LEU A 110 -5.79 20.99 11.99
C LEU A 110 -5.42 22.07 10.98
N LYS A 111 -4.95 21.67 9.79
CA LYS A 111 -4.63 22.59 8.69
C LYS A 111 -5.86 23.39 8.24
N ALA A 112 -7.00 22.72 8.06
CA ALA A 112 -8.24 23.39 7.65
C ALA A 112 -8.71 24.40 8.70
N ASN A 113 -8.70 24.01 9.98
CA ASN A 113 -9.06 24.91 11.09
C ASN A 113 -8.10 26.12 11.16
N PHE A 114 -6.80 25.89 10.98
CA PHE A 114 -5.80 26.95 10.98
C PHE A 114 -6.06 27.96 9.86
N ILE A 115 -6.30 27.50 8.63
CA ILE A 115 -6.59 28.37 7.48
C ILE A 115 -7.89 29.16 7.71
N ALA A 116 -8.95 28.49 8.19
CA ALA A 116 -10.22 29.17 8.48
C ALA A 116 -10.05 30.29 9.51
N ASN A 117 -9.34 30.02 10.61
CA ASN A 117 -9.08 31.02 11.66
C ASN A 117 -8.27 32.21 11.13
N LEU A 118 -7.17 31.93 10.43
CA LEU A 118 -6.31 32.96 9.85
C LEU A 118 -7.11 33.87 8.91
N SER A 119 -7.97 33.29 8.08
CA SER A 119 -8.81 34.05 7.15
C SER A 119 -9.82 34.96 7.85
N HIS A 120 -10.43 34.52 8.94
CA HIS A 120 -11.29 35.38 9.75
C HIS A 120 -10.50 36.55 10.35
N GLU A 121 -9.32 36.27 10.91
CA GLU A 121 -8.45 37.28 11.49
C GLU A 121 -7.91 38.27 10.45
N LEU A 122 -7.73 37.86 9.20
CA LEU A 122 -7.30 38.74 8.10
C LEU A 122 -8.46 39.53 7.49
N ARG A 123 -9.68 38.98 7.46
CA ARG A 123 -10.87 39.66 6.90
C ARG A 123 -11.22 40.94 7.67
N THR A 124 -11.14 40.91 9.00
CA THR A 124 -11.46 42.07 9.83
C THR A 124 -10.58 43.30 9.56
N PRO A 125 -9.23 43.23 9.63
CA PRO A 125 -8.38 44.37 9.32
C PRO A 125 -8.48 44.78 7.85
N LEU A 126 -8.69 43.83 6.93
CA LEU A 126 -8.89 44.15 5.51
C LEU A 126 -10.18 44.95 5.28
N LEU A 127 -11.28 44.58 5.95
CA LEU A 127 -12.54 45.32 5.92
C LEU A 127 -12.36 46.75 6.45
N HIS A 128 -11.58 46.93 7.52
CA HIS A 128 -11.28 48.26 8.04
C HIS A 128 -10.48 49.09 7.03
N ILE A 129 -9.41 48.52 6.43
CA ILE A 129 -8.60 49.21 5.42
C ILE A 129 -9.47 49.59 4.22
N GLN A 130 -10.32 48.68 3.74
CA GLN A 130 -11.23 48.94 2.63
C GLN A 130 -12.21 50.07 2.97
N GLY A 131 -12.82 50.03 4.15
CA GLY A 131 -13.72 51.09 4.61
C GLY A 131 -13.04 52.46 4.71
N TYR A 132 -11.79 52.52 5.19
CA TYR A 132 -11.02 53.77 5.22
C TYR A 132 -10.72 54.30 3.81
N ILE A 133 -10.38 53.42 2.88
CA ILE A 133 -10.13 53.82 1.49
C ILE A 133 -11.41 54.29 0.81
N GLU A 134 -12.54 53.62 1.03
CA GLU A 134 -13.85 54.08 0.52
C GLU A 134 -14.26 55.44 1.12
N MET A 135 -13.98 55.66 2.41
CA MET A 135 -14.20 56.96 3.06
C MET A 135 -13.30 58.06 2.48
N LEU A 136 -12.03 57.77 2.20
CA LEU A 136 -11.12 58.70 1.53
C LEU A 136 -11.55 58.96 0.08
N ALA A 137 -12.00 57.93 -0.64
CA ALA A 137 -12.46 58.03 -2.02
C ALA A 137 -13.70 58.92 -2.17
N THR A 138 -14.54 58.96 -1.13
CA THR A 138 -15.72 59.83 -1.07
C THR A 138 -15.42 61.26 -0.59
N GLU A 139 -14.14 61.59 -0.33
CA GLU A 139 -13.68 62.88 0.21
C GLU A 139 -14.42 63.31 1.49
N SER A 140 -15.01 62.35 2.22
CA SER A 140 -15.79 62.58 3.44
C SER A 140 -15.00 63.29 4.56
N PRO A 141 -13.70 62.97 4.80
CA PRO A 141 -12.88 63.68 5.77
C PRO A 141 -12.36 65.04 5.26
N GLY A 142 -12.48 65.31 3.96
CA GLY A 142 -11.92 66.49 3.31
C GLY A 142 -11.50 66.23 1.86
N LEU A 143 -11.31 67.32 1.10
CA LEU A 143 -10.89 67.29 -0.30
C LEU A 143 -9.50 66.67 -0.46
N LEU A 144 -9.34 65.80 -1.47
CA LEU A 144 -8.06 65.21 -1.83
C LEU A 144 -7.41 65.98 -2.99
N ASN A 145 -6.08 66.12 -2.94
CA ASN A 145 -5.32 66.62 -4.08
C ASN A 145 -5.14 65.53 -5.17
N GLU A 146 -4.67 65.93 -6.35
CA GLU A 146 -4.55 65.01 -7.50
C GLU A 146 -3.55 63.86 -7.26
N GLU A 147 -2.45 64.09 -6.54
CA GLU A 147 -1.50 63.03 -6.19
C GLU A 147 -2.12 62.00 -5.22
N GLN A 148 -2.87 62.47 -4.22
CA GLN A 148 -3.59 61.62 -3.27
C GLN A 148 -4.67 60.79 -3.98
N LYS A 149 -5.42 61.39 -4.91
CA LYS A 149 -6.41 60.67 -5.74
C LYS A 149 -5.75 59.58 -6.57
N SER A 150 -4.63 59.88 -7.22
CA SER A 150 -3.88 58.91 -8.02
C SER A 150 -3.36 57.75 -7.16
N ALA A 151 -2.81 58.04 -5.98
CA ALA A 151 -2.37 57.01 -5.03
C ALA A 151 -3.53 56.13 -4.53
N LEU A 152 -4.70 56.72 -4.28
CA LEU A 152 -5.88 56.00 -3.84
C LEU A 152 -6.41 55.06 -4.94
N GLN A 153 -6.49 55.54 -6.18
CA GLN A 153 -6.87 54.75 -7.35
C GLN A 153 -5.91 53.59 -7.62
N ALA A 154 -4.62 53.75 -7.33
CA ALA A 154 -3.64 52.67 -7.44
C ALA A 154 -3.77 51.64 -6.31
N SER A 155 -4.20 52.05 -5.11
CA SER A 155 -4.29 51.19 -3.92
C SER A 155 -5.56 50.34 -3.88
N GLN A 156 -6.68 50.86 -4.40
CA GLN A 156 -7.99 50.18 -4.39
C GLN A 156 -7.97 48.79 -5.04
N PRO A 157 -7.40 48.61 -6.25
CA PRO A 157 -7.34 47.30 -6.92
C PRO A 157 -6.50 46.28 -6.14
N ALA A 158 -5.42 46.72 -5.49
CA ALA A 158 -4.52 45.83 -4.75
C ALA A 158 -5.21 45.19 -3.53
N ILE A 159 -6.08 45.95 -2.85
CA ILE A 159 -6.85 45.45 -1.70
C ILE A 159 -7.96 44.51 -2.15
N GLY A 160 -8.64 44.81 -3.26
CA GLY A 160 -9.61 43.89 -3.85
C GLY A 160 -8.97 42.56 -4.28
N GLN A 161 -7.77 42.60 -4.86
CA GLN A 161 -7.00 41.40 -5.20
C GLN A 161 -6.62 40.60 -3.95
N LEU A 162 -6.16 41.27 -2.88
CA LEU A 162 -5.81 40.60 -1.64
C LEU A 162 -7.03 39.91 -0.99
N ALA A 163 -8.19 40.56 -1.02
CA ALA A 163 -9.45 39.96 -0.55
C ALA A 163 -9.78 38.68 -1.34
N GLY A 164 -9.71 38.75 -2.67
CA GLY A 164 -9.96 37.60 -3.53
C GLY A 164 -8.99 36.43 -3.28
N LEU A 165 -7.70 36.71 -3.13
CA LEU A 165 -6.70 35.69 -2.83
C LEU A 165 -6.95 34.99 -1.48
N ILE A 166 -7.43 35.73 -0.47
CA ILE A 166 -7.80 35.15 0.82
C ILE A 166 -9.03 34.25 0.66
N ASP A 167 -10.04 34.68 -0.11
CA ASP A 167 -11.23 33.87 -0.36
C ASP A 167 -10.91 32.59 -1.15
N ASP A 168 -10.06 32.68 -2.18
CA ASP A 168 -9.61 31.53 -2.99
C ASP A 168 -8.85 30.50 -2.14
N LEU A 169 -7.98 30.96 -1.24
CA LEU A 169 -7.23 30.09 -0.32
C LEU A 169 -8.17 29.30 0.60
N ILE A 170 -9.26 29.92 1.06
CA ILE A 170 -10.28 29.25 1.90
C ILE A 170 -11.02 28.20 1.09
N GLN A 171 -11.52 28.57 -0.11
CA GLN A 171 -12.25 27.64 -0.96
C GLN A 171 -11.41 26.41 -1.28
N PHE A 172 -10.13 26.60 -1.59
CA PHE A 172 -9.18 25.50 -1.79
C PHE A 172 -9.06 24.61 -0.55
N SER A 173 -8.90 25.21 0.65
CA SER A 173 -8.79 24.46 1.90
C SER A 173 -10.07 23.69 2.27
N VAL A 174 -11.24 24.19 1.91
CA VAL A 174 -12.53 23.52 2.17
C VAL A 174 -12.76 22.40 1.14
N ALA A 175 -12.49 22.64 -0.14
CA ALA A 175 -12.69 21.65 -1.21
C ALA A 175 -11.88 20.36 -1.00
N GLN A 176 -10.63 20.48 -0.50
CA GLN A 176 -9.81 19.30 -0.15
C GLN A 176 -10.44 18.40 0.92
N ARG A 177 -11.40 18.91 1.69
CA ARG A 177 -12.07 18.15 2.75
C ARG A 177 -13.25 17.33 2.22
N ASP A 178 -13.97 17.86 1.24
CA ASP A 178 -15.17 17.23 0.66
C ASP A 178 -14.80 16.11 -0.33
N GLU A 179 -13.64 16.19 -0.98
CA GLU A 179 -13.16 15.15 -1.91
C GLU A 179 -12.75 13.85 -1.19
N VAL A 180 -12.50 13.90 0.12
CA VAL A 180 -12.08 12.73 0.94
C VAL A 180 -13.29 11.97 1.52
N SER A 181 -14.51 12.50 1.38
CA SER A 181 -15.74 11.81 1.79
C SER A 181 -16.28 10.89 0.67
N LEU A 182 -15.44 10.01 0.14
CA LEU A 182 -15.94 8.91 -0.71
C LEU A 182 -16.66 7.91 0.20
N PRO A 183 -17.94 7.59 -0.06
CA PRO A 183 -18.68 6.63 0.74
C PRO A 183 -18.04 5.26 0.57
N THR A 184 -17.54 4.70 1.68
CA THR A 184 -17.29 3.26 1.78
C THR A 184 -18.63 2.56 1.60
N ALA A 185 -18.85 2.02 0.41
CA ALA A 185 -20.02 1.19 0.12
C ALA A 185 -19.99 -0.08 1.01
N PRO A 186 -21.16 -0.58 1.44
CA PRO A 186 -21.31 -1.66 2.41
C PRO A 186 -20.84 -3.03 1.92
#